data_AF-A0A8S1L7E0-F1
#
_entry.id   AF-A0A8S1L7E0-F1
#
_cell.length_a   1.000
_cell.length_b   1.000
_cell.length_c   1.000
_cell.angle_alpha   90.00
_cell.angle_beta   90.00
_cell.angle_gamma   90.00
#
_symmetry.space_group_name_H-M   'P 1'
#
loop_
_entity.id
_entity.type
_entity.pdbx_description
1 polymer ?
#
loop_
_entity_poly.entity_id
_entity_poly.type
_entity_poly.pdbx_seq_one_letter_code
_entity_poly.pdbx_strand_id
1 'polypeptide(L)'
;MLDLQAKTNKEIWQAKKLLYESDGNTKKSLIVNLIALGLLCILLFYSIIGSDDKWTCEIESANNRGHYICVEMRRTMNCKTISGPIRSEIFLKVKKDLQASAIIECPWEIAISEIRLCFILLSISSVLIGIYALRKTNKKYAELSFQIGISFAILLLISAYFDYVSIRTSQINNYNLCNLQEEFQIEEKMKGQMECSFSFYNFTVILEIACSIAMIINSVYINQWRYKQITELNDQL
;
A
#
# COMPACT_ATOMS: atom_id res chain seq x y z
N MET A 1 -12.78 19.05 -32.39
CA MET A 1 -12.37 17.63 -32.62
C MET A 1 -10.99 17.53 -33.27
N LEU A 2 -10.72 18.25 -34.37
CA LEU A 2 -9.40 18.29 -35.05
C LEU A 2 -8.24 18.77 -34.16
N ASP A 3 -8.44 19.81 -33.34
CA ASP A 3 -7.40 20.28 -32.40
C ASP A 3 -7.07 19.27 -31.30
N LEU A 4 -8.07 18.49 -30.87
CA LEU A 4 -7.86 17.44 -29.87
C LEU A 4 -7.00 16.32 -30.47
N GLN A 5 -7.34 15.86 -31.68
CA GLN A 5 -6.56 14.86 -32.41
C GLN A 5 -5.12 15.30 -32.69
N ALA A 6 -4.91 16.55 -33.11
CA ALA A 6 -3.58 17.09 -33.36
C ALA A 6 -2.74 17.15 -32.07
N LYS A 7 -3.36 17.52 -30.95
CA LYS A 7 -2.72 17.54 -29.63
C LYS A 7 -2.35 16.12 -29.18
N THR A 8 -3.25 15.15 -29.31
CA THR A 8 -2.99 13.75 -28.95
C THR A 8 -1.91 13.12 -29.83
N ASN A 9 -1.88 13.42 -31.14
CA ASN A 9 -0.83 12.90 -32.02
C ASN A 9 0.56 13.48 -31.68
N LYS A 10 0.62 14.77 -31.36
CA LYS A 10 1.85 15.41 -30.86
C LYS A 10 2.30 14.80 -29.53
N GLU A 11 1.34 14.49 -28.66
CA GLU A 11 1.59 13.83 -27.39
C GLU A 11 2.22 12.43 -27.59
N ILE A 12 1.61 11.60 -28.42
CA ILE A 12 2.05 10.24 -28.74
C ILE A 12 3.45 10.26 -29.38
N TRP A 13 3.71 11.20 -30.30
CA TRP A 13 5.01 11.34 -30.93
C TRP A 13 6.12 11.69 -29.92
N GLN A 14 5.85 12.61 -28.98
CA GLN A 14 6.81 12.94 -27.91
C GLN A 14 7.07 11.76 -26.97
N ALA A 15 6.07 10.93 -26.69
CA ALA A 15 6.25 9.72 -25.89
C ALA A 15 7.08 8.66 -26.62
N LYS A 16 6.82 8.43 -27.92
CA LYS A 16 7.63 7.54 -28.77
C LYS A 16 9.07 8.01 -28.85
N LYS A 17 9.31 9.31 -29.06
CA LYS A 17 10.65 9.90 -29.07
C LYS A 17 11.39 9.63 -27.75
N LEU A 18 10.70 9.80 -26.62
CA LEU A 18 11.28 9.53 -25.30
C LEU A 18 11.65 8.05 -25.11
N LEU A 19 10.86 7.11 -25.64
CA LEU A 19 11.09 5.67 -25.50
C LEU A 19 12.16 5.13 -26.46
N TYR A 20 12.15 5.57 -27.73
CA TYR A 20 12.94 4.94 -28.79
C TYR A 20 14.16 5.77 -29.21
N GLU A 21 14.05 7.10 -29.22
CA GLU A 21 15.06 8.01 -29.80
C GLU A 21 15.89 8.77 -28.76
N SER A 22 15.62 8.57 -27.47
CA SER A 22 16.35 9.28 -26.42
C SER A 22 17.74 8.70 -26.15
N ASP A 23 18.64 9.58 -25.70
CA ASP A 23 20.00 9.22 -25.30
C ASP A 23 20.01 8.20 -24.17
N GLY A 24 21.08 7.40 -24.08
CA GLY A 24 21.19 6.31 -23.10
C GLY A 24 20.94 6.74 -21.64
N ASN A 25 21.30 7.98 -21.27
CA ASN A 25 21.05 8.51 -19.93
C ASN A 25 19.57 8.83 -19.67
N THR A 26 18.88 9.37 -20.67
CA THR A 26 17.43 9.65 -20.60
C THR A 26 16.64 8.36 -20.55
N LYS A 27 17.02 7.34 -21.34
CA LYS A 27 16.43 5.99 -21.27
C LYS A 27 16.59 5.35 -19.90
N LYS A 28 17.81 5.39 -19.34
CA LYS A 28 18.07 4.84 -18.00
C LYS A 28 17.21 5.52 -16.93
N SER A 29 17.14 6.85 -16.96
CA SER A 29 16.32 7.62 -16.01
C SER A 29 14.83 7.32 -16.18
N LEU A 30 14.35 7.17 -17.42
CA LEU A 30 12.96 6.79 -17.70
C LEU A 30 12.62 5.40 -17.15
N ILE A 31 13.48 4.40 -17.36
CA ILE A 31 13.26 3.04 -16.85
C ILE A 31 13.15 3.05 -15.33
N VAL A 32 14.05 3.75 -14.64
CA VAL A 32 14.01 3.86 -13.17
C VAL A 32 12.71 4.53 -12.70
N ASN A 33 12.26 5.59 -13.38
CA ASN A 33 10.98 6.23 -13.09
C ASN A 33 9.79 5.27 -13.27
N LEU A 34 9.77 4.49 -14.35
CA LEU A 34 8.69 3.52 -14.61
C LEU A 34 8.66 2.40 -13.57
N ILE A 35 9.83 1.91 -13.13
CA ILE A 35 9.93 0.92 -12.04
C ILE A 35 9.39 1.50 -10.73
N ALA A 36 9.82 2.72 -10.36
CA ALA A 36 9.33 3.39 -9.16
C ALA A 36 7.81 3.63 -9.21
N LEU A 37 7.29 4.06 -10.36
CA LEU A 37 5.84 4.23 -10.57
C LEU A 37 5.10 2.90 -10.42
N GLY A 38 5.61 1.83 -11.03
CA GLY A 38 5.01 0.49 -10.93
C GLY A 38 4.93 0.00 -9.48
N LEU A 39 6.02 0.15 -8.71
CA LEU A 39 6.05 -0.21 -7.29
C LEU A 39 5.04 0.62 -6.47
N LEU A 40 4.98 1.93 -6.68
CA LEU A 40 4.01 2.81 -6.00
C LEU A 40 2.56 2.45 -6.33
N CYS A 41 2.27 2.07 -7.58
CA CYS A 41 0.93 1.60 -7.97
C CYS A 41 0.56 0.28 -7.29
N ILE A 42 1.52 -0.65 -7.16
CA ILE A 42 1.31 -1.90 -6.42
C ILE A 42 1.05 -1.59 -4.94
N LEU A 43 1.84 -0.70 -4.34
CA LEU A 43 1.65 -0.26 -2.96
C LEU A 43 0.27 0.36 -2.76
N LEU A 44 -0.14 1.29 -3.65
CA LEU A 44 -1.46 1.93 -3.62
C LEU A 44 -2.59 0.89 -3.64
N PHE A 45 -2.49 -0.11 -4.53
CA PHE A 45 -3.48 -1.18 -4.64
C PHE A 45 -3.62 -1.98 -3.34
N TYR A 46 -2.50 -2.40 -2.74
CA TYR A 46 -2.52 -3.14 -1.48
C TYR A 46 -2.98 -2.28 -0.29
N SER A 47 -2.63 -0.99 -0.27
CA SER A 47 -3.11 -0.06 0.75
C SER A 47 -4.63 0.15 0.69
N ILE A 48 -5.22 0.20 -0.51
CA ILE A 48 -6.69 0.30 -0.68
C ILE A 48 -7.38 -1.01 -0.26
N ILE A 49 -6.87 -2.18 -0.67
CA ILE A 49 -7.48 -3.47 -0.28
C ILE A 49 -7.44 -3.68 1.24
N GLY A 50 -6.41 -3.14 1.88
CA GLY A 50 -6.18 -3.22 3.31
C GLY A 50 -6.81 -2.10 4.13
N SER A 51 -7.62 -1.20 3.55
CA SER A 51 -8.22 -0.08 4.29
C SER A 51 -9.62 -0.36 4.85
N ASP A 52 -10.31 -1.37 4.32
CA ASP A 52 -11.71 -1.66 4.69
C ASP A 52 -11.79 -2.79 5.73
N ASP A 53 -12.58 -2.55 6.78
CA ASP A 53 -12.99 -3.58 7.73
C ASP A 53 -13.78 -4.67 6.99
N LYS A 54 -13.29 -5.92 7.02
CA LYS A 54 -14.05 -7.06 6.50
C LYS A 54 -14.50 -7.94 7.65
N TRP A 55 -15.80 -8.17 7.72
CA TRP A 55 -16.39 -9.14 8.64
C TRP A 55 -17.35 -10.02 7.85
N THR A 56 -17.02 -11.29 7.71
CA THR A 56 -17.82 -12.29 7.00
C THR A 56 -18.01 -13.50 7.88
N CYS A 57 -19.24 -13.99 7.98
CA CYS A 57 -19.57 -15.20 8.74
C CYS A 57 -20.33 -16.15 7.82
N GLU A 58 -19.78 -17.36 7.66
CA GLU A 58 -20.36 -18.44 6.87
C GLU A 58 -20.99 -19.47 7.80
N ILE A 59 -22.20 -19.90 7.45
CA ILE A 59 -22.96 -20.88 8.22
C ILE A 59 -23.05 -22.14 7.37
N GLU A 60 -22.37 -23.21 7.79
CA GLU A 60 -22.30 -24.47 7.03
C GLU A 60 -23.61 -25.28 7.05
N SER A 61 -24.56 -24.97 7.94
CA SER A 61 -25.88 -25.62 7.98
C SER A 61 -27.03 -24.61 8.02
N ALA A 62 -28.11 -24.87 7.29
CA ALA A 62 -29.32 -24.05 7.22
C ALA A 62 -30.17 -24.12 8.51
N ASN A 63 -29.53 -24.00 9.67
CA ASN A 63 -30.16 -24.09 10.97
C ASN A 63 -30.16 -22.70 11.63
N ASN A 64 -31.32 -22.23 12.10
CA ASN A 64 -31.51 -20.87 12.63
C ASN A 64 -30.55 -20.50 13.79
N ARG A 65 -29.91 -21.48 14.43
CA ARG A 65 -28.89 -21.26 15.48
C ARG A 65 -27.58 -20.66 14.95
N GLY A 66 -27.17 -20.97 13.71
CA GLY A 66 -25.92 -20.43 13.14
C GLY A 66 -25.98 -18.91 12.94
N HIS A 67 -27.16 -18.38 12.63
CA HIS A 67 -27.34 -16.93 12.46
C HIS A 67 -27.18 -16.16 13.78
N TYR A 68 -27.75 -16.70 14.88
CA TYR A 68 -27.58 -16.12 16.21
C TYR A 68 -26.10 -16.08 16.62
N ILE A 69 -25.35 -17.16 16.36
CA ILE A 69 -23.92 -17.26 16.64
C ILE A 69 -23.13 -16.18 15.88
N CYS A 70 -23.36 -16.03 14.58
CA CYS A 70 -22.72 -15.00 13.77
C CYS A 70 -23.02 -13.58 14.30
N VAL A 71 -24.28 -13.28 14.65
CA VAL A 71 -24.67 -11.97 15.17
C VAL A 71 -23.99 -11.67 16.50
N GLU A 72 -23.92 -12.66 17.40
CA GLU A 72 -23.29 -12.50 18.70
C GLU A 72 -21.77 -12.37 18.59
N MET A 73 -21.14 -13.13 17.69
CA MET A 73 -19.72 -12.99 17.36
C MET A 73 -19.41 -11.61 16.79
N ARG A 74 -20.23 -11.05 15.90
CA ARG A 74 -20.03 -9.70 15.38
C ARG A 74 -20.10 -8.64 16.47
N ARG A 75 -21.00 -8.82 17.44
CA ARG A 75 -21.17 -7.88 18.55
C ARG A 75 -19.96 -7.87 19.47
N THR A 76 -19.37 -9.03 19.73
CA THR A 76 -18.28 -9.20 20.70
C THR A 76 -16.89 -9.08 20.08
N MET A 77 -16.69 -9.62 18.87
CA MET A 77 -15.45 -9.57 18.10
C MET A 77 -15.64 -8.66 16.88
N ASN A 78 -15.26 -7.39 17.03
CA ASN A 78 -15.25 -6.42 15.93
C ASN A 78 -13.99 -5.56 15.99
N CYS A 79 -13.74 -4.79 14.93
CA CYS A 79 -12.51 -4.01 14.80
C CYS A 79 -12.40 -2.82 15.77
N LYS A 80 -13.46 -2.53 16.55
CA LYS A 80 -13.42 -1.55 17.64
C LYS A 80 -12.97 -2.16 18.96
N THR A 81 -13.17 -3.47 19.15
CA THR A 81 -12.74 -4.19 20.36
C THR A 81 -11.37 -4.82 20.20
N ILE A 82 -10.93 -5.08 18.96
CA ILE A 82 -9.61 -5.64 18.65
C ILE A 82 -8.62 -4.51 18.35
N SER A 83 -7.49 -4.49 19.06
CA SER A 83 -6.49 -3.44 18.91
C SER A 83 -5.53 -3.70 17.74
N GLY A 84 -5.73 -2.99 16.63
CA GLY A 84 -4.79 -2.93 15.52
C GLY A 84 -4.99 -4.00 14.44
N PRO A 85 -4.04 -4.09 13.48
CA PRO A 85 -4.29 -4.72 12.21
C PRO A 85 -4.22 -6.24 12.35
N ILE A 86 -5.32 -6.94 12.13
CA ILE A 86 -5.38 -8.39 12.26
C ILE A 86 -6.23 -9.00 11.15
N ARG A 87 -5.81 -10.15 10.64
CA ARG A 87 -6.70 -11.07 9.94
C ARG A 87 -6.87 -12.28 10.83
N SER A 88 -8.10 -12.57 11.22
CA SER A 88 -8.43 -13.70 12.06
C SER A 88 -9.51 -14.56 11.43
N GLU A 89 -9.32 -15.87 11.55
CA GLU A 89 -10.33 -16.85 11.18
C GLU A 89 -10.73 -17.64 12.43
N ILE A 90 -12.04 -17.70 12.68
CA ILE A 90 -12.62 -18.31 13.86
C ILE A 90 -13.48 -19.48 13.41
N PHE A 91 -13.11 -20.68 13.85
CA PHE A 91 -13.87 -21.90 13.58
C PHE A 91 -14.62 -22.35 14.82
N LEU A 92 -15.95 -22.41 14.76
CA LEU A 92 -16.78 -22.91 15.85
C LEU A 92 -17.22 -24.35 15.59
N LYS A 93 -16.84 -25.24 16.52
CA LYS A 93 -17.25 -26.64 16.52
C LYS A 93 -18.18 -26.92 17.69
N VAL A 94 -19.32 -27.55 17.41
CA VAL A 94 -20.24 -28.08 18.43
C VAL A 94 -20.38 -29.58 18.22
N LYS A 95 -19.94 -30.38 19.20
CA LYS A 95 -20.08 -31.85 19.21
C LYS A 95 -19.64 -32.56 17.90
N LYS A 96 -18.48 -32.17 17.35
CA LYS A 96 -17.78 -32.73 16.16
C LYS A 96 -18.23 -32.23 14.78
N ASP A 97 -19.30 -31.44 14.69
CA ASP A 97 -19.66 -30.75 13.44
C ASP A 97 -19.19 -29.28 13.52
N LEU A 98 -18.58 -28.76 12.45
CA LEU A 98 -18.43 -27.32 12.26
C LEU A 98 -19.83 -26.73 12.02
N GLN A 99 -20.16 -25.66 12.73
CA GLN A 99 -21.47 -25.02 12.59
C GLN A 99 -21.39 -23.59 12.04
N ALA A 100 -20.25 -22.94 12.21
CA ALA A 100 -19.98 -21.61 11.66
C ALA A 100 -18.47 -21.35 11.55
N SER A 101 -18.08 -20.59 10.54
CA SER A 101 -16.77 -19.96 10.43
C SER A 101 -16.95 -18.45 10.29
N ALA A 102 -16.07 -17.67 10.91
CA ALA A 102 -16.05 -16.23 10.76
C ALA A 102 -14.64 -15.75 10.40
N ILE A 103 -14.55 -14.89 9.39
CA ILE A 103 -13.32 -14.20 9.01
C ILE A 103 -13.49 -12.73 9.38
N ILE A 104 -12.55 -12.24 10.17
CA ILE A 104 -12.48 -10.85 10.60
C ILE A 104 -11.15 -10.29 10.13
N GLU A 105 -11.18 -9.34 9.21
CA GLU A 105 -10.04 -8.51 8.81
C GLU A 105 -10.25 -7.11 9.38
N CYS A 106 -9.46 -6.77 10.39
CA CYS A 106 -9.41 -5.42 10.95
C CYS A 106 -8.20 -4.69 10.40
N PRO A 107 -8.39 -3.61 9.63
CA PRO A 107 -7.32 -2.71 9.23
C PRO A 107 -6.89 -1.84 10.43
N TRP A 108 -5.91 -0.97 10.18
CA TRP A 108 -5.57 0.09 11.14
C TRP A 108 -6.74 1.08 11.24
N GLU A 109 -7.17 1.48 12.45
CA GLU A 109 -8.22 2.48 12.66
C GLU A 109 -7.83 3.85 12.06
N ILE A 110 -8.18 4.00 10.78
CA ILE A 110 -8.66 5.15 9.99
C ILE A 110 -7.84 6.45 9.97
N ALA A 111 -7.12 6.87 11.02
CA ALA A 111 -6.33 8.11 10.96
C ALA A 111 -4.97 7.97 10.22
N ILE A 112 -4.37 6.78 10.24
CA ILE A 112 -3.03 6.55 9.65
C ILE A 112 -3.11 6.01 8.21
N SER A 113 -4.16 5.25 7.88
CA SER A 113 -4.35 4.69 6.53
C SER A 113 -4.58 5.78 5.46
N GLU A 114 -5.36 6.83 5.79
CA GLU A 114 -5.62 7.93 4.87
C GLU A 114 -4.37 8.79 4.60
N ILE A 115 -3.56 9.04 5.64
CA ILE A 115 -2.29 9.77 5.52
C ILE A 115 -1.31 8.99 4.64
N ARG A 116 -1.23 7.67 4.82
CA ARG A 116 -0.43 6.77 3.98
C ARG A 116 -0.84 6.85 2.52
N LEU A 117 -2.13 6.77 2.22
CA LEU A 117 -2.65 6.95 0.85
C LEU A 117 -2.26 8.31 0.26
N CYS A 118 -2.33 9.38 1.06
CA CYS A 118 -1.88 10.70 0.63
C CYS A 118 -0.38 10.71 0.27
N PHE A 119 0.49 10.13 1.10
CA PHE A 119 1.92 10.06 0.80
C PHE A 119 2.23 9.24 -0.45
N ILE A 120 1.50 8.15 -0.69
CA ILE A 120 1.63 7.34 -1.91
C ILE A 120 1.21 8.15 -3.14
N LEU A 121 0.06 8.82 -3.11
CA LEU A 121 -0.44 9.64 -4.22
C LEU A 121 0.48 10.82 -4.54
N LEU A 122 1.03 11.47 -3.50
CA LEU A 122 2.01 12.55 -3.66
C LEU A 122 3.34 12.03 -4.24
N SER A 123 3.77 10.82 -3.83
CA SER A 123 4.94 10.15 -4.41
C SER A 123 4.73 9.82 -5.90
N ILE A 124 3.56 9.30 -6.26
CA ILE A 124 3.19 9.05 -7.67
C ILE A 124 3.24 10.35 -8.46
N SER A 125 2.66 11.42 -7.93
CA SER A 125 2.67 12.74 -8.56
C SER A 125 4.10 13.24 -8.81
N SER A 126 5.01 13.04 -7.85
CA SER A 126 6.44 13.37 -8.00
C SER A 126 7.10 12.61 -9.16
N VAL A 127 6.86 11.30 -9.27
CA VAL A 127 7.40 10.47 -10.36
C VAL A 127 6.83 10.91 -11.72
N LEU A 128 5.54 11.23 -11.78
CA LEU A 128 4.90 11.73 -13.00
C LEU A 128 5.50 13.08 -13.42
N ILE A 129 5.81 13.98 -12.48
CA ILE A 129 6.53 15.23 -12.76
C ILE A 129 7.92 14.92 -13.32
N GLY A 130 8.61 13.91 -12.78
CA GLY A 130 9.90 13.43 -13.28
C GLY A 130 9.85 12.93 -14.72
N ILE A 131 8.89 12.06 -15.05
CA ILE A 131 8.65 11.59 -16.42
C ILE A 131 8.33 12.77 -17.35
N TYR A 132 7.51 13.71 -16.89
CA TYR A 132 7.18 14.91 -17.65
C TYR A 132 8.41 15.81 -17.89
N ALA A 133 9.30 15.91 -16.91
CA ALA A 133 10.56 16.64 -17.03
C ALA A 133 11.48 16.02 -18.08
N LEU A 134 11.61 14.69 -18.11
CA LEU A 134 12.36 13.97 -19.14
C LEU A 134 11.74 14.20 -20.52
N ARG A 135 10.42 14.11 -20.63
CA ARG A 135 9.67 14.30 -21.90
C ARG A 135 9.84 15.70 -22.49
N LYS A 136 9.86 16.73 -21.64
CA LYS A 136 9.99 18.14 -22.05
C LYS A 136 11.42 18.67 -21.97
N THR A 137 12.39 17.80 -21.63
CA THR A 137 13.78 18.18 -21.35
C THR A 137 13.88 19.40 -20.43
N ASN A 138 13.04 19.45 -19.39
CA ASN A 138 12.86 20.63 -18.54
C ASN A 138 13.56 20.46 -17.19
N LYS A 139 14.66 21.21 -17.00
CA LYS A 139 15.52 21.18 -15.82
C LYS A 139 14.82 21.62 -14.53
N LYS A 140 13.85 22.55 -14.62
CA LYS A 140 13.10 23.06 -13.45
C LYS A 140 12.14 22.01 -12.90
N TYR A 141 11.45 21.27 -13.77
CA TYR A 141 10.60 20.16 -13.34
C TYR A 141 11.40 18.99 -12.80
N ALA A 142 12.59 18.73 -13.36
CA ALA A 142 13.49 17.72 -12.82
C ALA A 142 13.97 18.06 -11.40
N GLU A 143 14.33 19.33 -11.16
CA GLU A 143 14.69 19.80 -9.80
C GLU A 143 13.51 19.68 -8.83
N LEU A 144 12.31 20.09 -9.26
CA LEU A 144 11.11 19.94 -8.44
C LEU A 144 10.87 18.47 -8.09
N SER A 145 10.91 17.57 -9.08
CA SER A 145 10.73 16.12 -8.90
C SER A 145 11.78 15.54 -7.95
N PHE A 146 13.04 15.98 -8.05
CA PHE A 146 14.10 15.56 -7.12
C PHE A 146 13.79 15.97 -5.68
N GLN A 147 13.48 17.25 -5.43
CA GLN A 147 13.24 17.77 -4.08
C GLN A 147 12.04 17.09 -3.43
N ILE A 148 10.88 17.10 -4.11
CA ILE A 148 9.66 16.49 -3.55
C ILE A 148 9.76 14.96 -3.50
N GLY A 149 10.49 14.34 -4.44
CA GLY A 149 10.72 12.90 -4.46
C GLY A 149 11.48 12.40 -3.23
N ILE A 150 12.54 13.11 -2.83
CA ILE A 150 13.26 12.81 -1.59
C ILE A 150 12.38 13.06 -0.36
N SER A 151 11.67 14.18 -0.30
CA SER A 151 10.79 14.48 0.84
C SER A 151 9.71 13.41 1.03
N PHE A 152 9.02 12.99 -0.04
CA PHE A 152 7.99 11.95 0.08
C PHE A 152 8.57 10.56 0.33
N ALA A 153 9.78 10.25 -0.15
CA ALA A 153 10.45 9.01 0.21
C ALA A 153 10.71 8.91 1.73
N ILE A 154 11.11 10.02 2.37
CA ILE A 154 11.30 10.08 3.81
C ILE A 154 9.96 9.91 4.55
N LEU A 155 8.90 10.57 4.07
CA LEU A 155 7.57 10.42 4.67
C LEU A 155 7.02 8.99 4.58
N LEU A 156 7.24 8.30 3.45
CA LEU A 156 6.91 6.87 3.31
C LEU A 156 7.73 5.99 4.29
N LEU A 157 9.02 6.28 4.51
CA LEU A 157 9.83 5.56 5.50
C LEU A 157 9.31 5.75 6.94
N ILE A 158 8.96 6.99 7.30
CA ILE A 158 8.40 7.29 8.62
C ILE A 158 7.06 6.58 8.82
N SER A 159 6.19 6.63 7.80
CA SER A 159 4.91 5.91 7.77
C SER A 159 5.11 4.40 7.96
N ALA A 160 5.99 3.78 7.17
CA ALA A 160 6.30 2.36 7.31
C ALA A 160 6.86 1.98 8.69
N TYR A 161 7.66 2.87 9.31
CA TYR A 161 8.18 2.65 10.66
C TYR A 161 7.06 2.65 11.71
N PHE A 162 6.13 3.61 11.63
CA PHE A 162 4.97 3.64 12.51
C PHE A 162 4.12 2.38 12.33
N ASP A 163 3.82 1.99 11.10
CA ASP A 163 3.08 0.76 10.80
C ASP A 163 3.79 -0.48 11.38
N TYR A 164 5.12 -0.56 11.29
CA TYR A 164 5.89 -1.65 11.88
C TYR A 164 5.79 -1.70 13.41
N VAL A 165 6.03 -0.58 14.10
CA VAL A 165 5.93 -0.50 15.58
C VAL A 165 4.54 -0.90 16.04
N SER A 166 3.54 -0.42 15.32
CA SER A 166 2.15 -0.73 15.51
C SER A 166 1.83 -2.22 15.40
N ILE A 167 2.27 -2.89 14.32
CA ILE A 167 2.12 -4.34 14.18
C ILE A 167 2.77 -5.07 15.35
N ARG A 168 3.97 -4.66 15.78
CA ARG A 168 4.70 -5.31 16.89
C ARG A 168 3.97 -5.16 18.22
N THR A 169 3.41 -3.99 18.51
CA THR A 169 2.60 -3.77 19.70
C THR A 169 1.33 -4.63 19.68
N SER A 170 0.64 -4.69 18.54
CA SER A 170 -0.56 -5.53 18.37
C SER A 170 -0.28 -7.02 18.47
N GLN A 171 0.88 -7.50 18.02
CA GLN A 171 1.26 -8.91 18.19
C GLN A 171 1.30 -9.34 19.65
N ILE A 172 1.75 -8.47 20.56
CA ILE A 172 1.86 -8.80 21.98
C ILE A 172 0.48 -8.83 22.65
N ASN A 173 -0.35 -7.81 22.39
CA ASN A 173 -1.67 -7.69 23.04
C ASN A 173 -2.71 -8.64 22.44
N ASN A 174 -2.72 -8.81 21.12
CA ASN A 174 -3.72 -9.65 20.46
C ASN A 174 -3.39 -11.13 20.55
N TYR A 175 -2.16 -11.53 20.88
CA TYR A 175 -1.82 -12.94 21.11
C TYR A 175 -2.64 -13.55 22.25
N ASN A 176 -2.90 -12.80 23.32
CA ASN A 176 -3.75 -13.24 24.44
C ASN A 176 -5.21 -13.42 23.99
N LEU A 177 -5.69 -12.49 23.15
CA LEU A 177 -7.03 -12.54 22.55
C LEU A 177 -7.18 -13.73 21.58
N CYS A 178 -6.17 -13.95 20.72
CA CYS A 178 -6.13 -15.03 19.73
C CYS A 178 -6.09 -16.42 20.36
N ASN A 179 -5.53 -16.55 21.57
CA ASN A 179 -5.56 -17.81 22.32
C ASN A 179 -6.81 -17.95 23.22
N LEU A 180 -7.75 -17.00 23.16
CA LEU A 180 -8.97 -16.97 23.98
C LEU A 180 -8.67 -17.08 25.49
N GLN A 181 -7.50 -16.62 25.93
CA GLN A 181 -7.00 -16.89 27.28
C GLN A 181 -7.59 -15.97 28.35
N GLU A 182 -8.18 -14.82 27.99
CA GLU A 182 -8.61 -13.82 28.99
C GLU A 182 -10.06 -13.30 28.87
N GLU A 183 -10.72 -13.28 27.69
CA GLU A 183 -11.97 -12.51 27.53
C GLU A 183 -13.21 -13.23 26.99
N PHE A 184 -13.10 -14.48 26.50
CA PHE A 184 -14.24 -15.16 25.89
C PHE A 184 -14.66 -16.41 26.66
N GLN A 185 -15.70 -16.28 27.49
CA GLN A 185 -16.47 -17.44 27.95
C GLN A 185 -17.34 -17.94 26.81
N ILE A 186 -16.73 -18.67 25.88
CA ILE A 186 -17.50 -19.49 24.95
C ILE A 186 -18.30 -20.49 25.80
N GLU A 187 -19.62 -20.57 25.64
CA GLU A 187 -20.46 -21.55 26.36
C GLU A 187 -19.77 -22.92 26.38
N GLU A 188 -19.73 -23.62 27.53
CA GLU A 188 -18.96 -24.86 27.77
C GLU A 188 -19.09 -25.96 26.70
N LYS A 189 -20.08 -25.86 25.80
CA LYS A 189 -20.38 -26.81 24.72
C LYS A 189 -19.78 -26.43 23.37
N MET A 190 -19.20 -25.24 23.18
CA MET A 190 -18.58 -24.83 21.93
C MET A 190 -17.06 -24.65 22.13
N LYS A 191 -16.26 -25.23 21.24
CA LYS A 191 -14.80 -25.01 21.20
C LYS A 191 -14.48 -24.21 19.95
N GLY A 192 -13.84 -23.05 20.14
CA GLY A 192 -13.33 -22.20 19.07
C GLY A 192 -11.82 -22.33 18.93
N GLN A 193 -11.31 -22.23 17.70
CA GLN A 193 -9.89 -21.96 17.41
C GLN A 193 -9.84 -20.67 16.59
N MET A 194 -8.97 -19.74 16.99
CA MET A 194 -8.76 -18.47 16.28
C MET A 194 -7.34 -18.47 15.70
N GLU A 195 -7.23 -18.38 14.39
CA GLU A 195 -5.93 -18.24 13.71
C GLU A 195 -5.71 -16.78 13.33
N CYS A 196 -4.69 -16.16 13.91
CA CYS A 196 -4.37 -14.75 13.68
C CYS A 196 -3.14 -14.59 12.78
N SER A 197 -3.26 -13.77 11.74
CA SER A 197 -2.18 -13.46 10.81
C SER A 197 -1.98 -11.96 10.66
N PHE A 198 -0.70 -11.57 10.65
CA PHE A 198 -0.21 -10.21 10.38
C PHE A 198 0.53 -10.15 9.04
N SER A 199 0.53 -11.23 8.26
CA SER A 199 1.38 -11.40 7.06
C SER A 199 1.12 -10.31 6.01
N PHE A 200 -0.15 -10.00 5.74
CA PHE A 200 -0.54 -8.96 4.80
C PHE A 200 0.02 -7.60 5.20
N TYR A 201 -0.14 -7.20 6.46
CA TYR A 201 0.31 -5.90 6.96
C TYR A 201 1.83 -5.79 6.95
N ASN A 202 2.54 -6.84 7.38
CA ASN A 202 4.01 -6.92 7.29
C ASN A 202 4.49 -6.80 5.83
N PHE A 203 3.80 -7.46 4.90
CA PHE A 203 4.11 -7.34 3.47
C PHE A 203 3.94 -5.89 2.98
N THR A 204 2.85 -5.20 3.36
CA THR A 204 2.66 -3.80 2.95
C THR A 204 3.74 -2.86 3.53
N VAL A 205 4.20 -3.08 4.76
CA VAL A 205 5.31 -2.32 5.36
C VAL A 205 6.61 -2.52 4.57
N ILE A 206 6.95 -3.77 4.26
CA ILE A 206 8.16 -4.09 3.48
C ILE A 206 8.08 -3.46 2.08
N LEU A 207 6.91 -3.53 1.45
CA LEU A 207 6.66 -2.93 0.14
C LEU A 207 6.81 -1.40 0.19
N GLU A 208 6.35 -0.75 1.26
CA GLU A 208 6.50 0.70 1.44
C GLU A 208 7.95 1.13 1.64
N ILE A 209 8.73 0.35 2.41
CA ILE A 209 10.19 0.55 2.51
C ILE A 209 10.84 0.41 1.14
N ALA A 210 10.48 -0.63 0.37
CA ALA A 210 10.99 -0.84 -0.97
C ALA A 210 10.64 0.32 -1.92
N CYS A 211 9.40 0.82 -1.85
CA CYS A 211 8.96 2.00 -2.63
C CYS A 211 9.75 3.25 -2.24
N SER A 212 10.03 3.45 -0.96
CA SER A 212 10.81 4.58 -0.46
C SER A 212 12.25 4.54 -0.99
N ILE A 213 12.89 3.37 -0.95
CA ILE A 213 14.23 3.18 -1.51
C ILE A 213 14.22 3.41 -3.02
N ALA A 214 13.22 2.87 -3.74
CA ALA A 214 13.05 3.09 -5.16
C ALA A 214 12.88 4.58 -5.50
N MET A 215 12.15 5.33 -4.68
CA MET A 215 11.97 6.78 -4.81
C MET A 215 13.27 7.56 -4.60
N ILE A 216 14.10 7.17 -3.63
CA ILE A 216 15.43 7.77 -3.42
C ILE A 216 16.31 7.53 -4.65
N ILE A 217 16.39 6.27 -5.11
CA ILE A 217 17.17 5.91 -6.30
C ILE A 217 16.66 6.70 -7.50
N ASN A 218 15.35 6.75 -7.73
CA ASN A 218 14.74 7.51 -8.82
C ASN A 218 15.12 9.00 -8.78
N SER A 219 15.01 9.63 -7.61
CA SER A 219 15.34 11.04 -7.41
C SER A 219 16.82 11.31 -7.71
N VAL A 220 17.72 10.43 -7.27
CA VAL A 220 19.16 10.53 -7.58
C VAL A 220 19.41 10.45 -9.10
N TYR A 221 18.77 9.51 -9.79
CA TYR A 221 18.91 9.36 -11.25
C TYR A 221 18.38 10.58 -12.02
N ILE A 222 17.23 11.14 -11.62
CA ILE A 222 16.72 12.39 -12.21
C ILE A 222 17.70 13.55 -12.00
N ASN A 223 18.28 13.66 -10.80
CA ASN A 223 19.23 14.72 -10.52
C ASN A 223 20.53 14.56 -11.34
N GLN A 224 21.06 13.34 -11.45
CA GLN A 224 22.22 13.04 -12.30
C GLN A 224 21.94 13.37 -13.77
N TRP A 225 20.76 13.01 -14.28
CA TRP A 225 20.33 13.38 -15.62
C TRP A 225 20.28 14.90 -15.82
N ARG A 226 19.70 15.62 -14.86
CA ARG A 226 19.64 17.09 -14.87
C ARG A 226 21.03 17.70 -14.91
N TYR A 227 21.95 17.25 -14.06
CA TYR A 227 23.33 17.76 -14.02
C TYR A 227 24.04 17.58 -15.36
N LYS A 228 23.94 16.39 -15.96
CA LYS A 228 24.55 16.11 -17.27
C LYS A 228 24.03 17.04 -18.37
N GLN A 229 22.73 17.33 -18.37
CA GLN A 229 22.11 18.29 -19.30
C GLN A 229 22.53 19.75 -19.05
N ILE A 230 23.00 20.09 -17.85
CA ILE A 230 23.55 21.42 -17.54
C ILE A 230 24.98 21.51 -18.05
N THR A 231 25.81 20.50 -17.77
CA THR A 231 27.21 20.47 -18.21
C THR A 231 27.35 20.42 -19.73
N GLU A 232 26.57 19.58 -20.41
CA GLU A 232 26.58 19.49 -21.89
C GLU A 232 26.20 20.81 -22.57
N LEU A 233 25.35 21.62 -21.92
CA LEU A 233 24.97 22.93 -22.45
C LEU A 233 26.08 23.98 -22.24
N ASN A 234 26.79 23.92 -21.12
CA ASN A 234 27.91 24.81 -20.82
C ASN A 234 29.14 24.51 -21.69
N ASP A 235 29.37 23.26 -22.06
CA ASP A 235 30.46 22.88 -22.97
C ASP A 235 30.21 23.32 -24.43
N GLN A 236 28.97 23.72 -24.76
CA GLN A 236 28.57 24.22 -26.08
C GLN A 236 28.53 25.75 -26.21
N LEU A 237 28.72 26.46 -25.08
CA LEU A 237 28.70 27.92 -24.97
C LEU A 237 30.13 28.48 -24.86
#